data_AF-A0A3D4BQE0-F1
#
_entry.id   AF-A0A3D4BQE0-F1
#
_cell.length_a   1.000
_cell.length_b   1.000
_cell.length_c   1.000
_cell.angle_alpha   90.00
_cell.angle_beta   90.00
_cell.angle_gamma   90.00
#
_symmetry.space_group_name_H-M   'P 1'
#
loop_
_entity.id
_entity.type
_entity.pdbx_description
1 polymer ?
#
loop_
_entity_poly.entity_id
_entity_poly.type
_entity_poly.pdbx_seq_one_letter_code
_entity_poly.pdbx_strand_id
1 'polypeptide(L)'
;TLSQMLFLSNGSGYAGIVLSDESQFSPAFSTIVADMDGDGHEDLFLSQNFFAYQIETSRSDAGRGLWLRGDGSGGLEPVPGQESGVKVYGEQRGAAVADFDGDGRVDLAVSQNGAETKLYRNMLAHPGIRLKERVPVGSRVRVKYSDGSYGPVREIQAGSGYWSQNGTKIIGSRKGAETVEIYQPNGTITDLIPEKSR
;
A
#
# COMPACT_ATOMS: atom_id res chain seq x y z
N THR A 1 -2.41 24.75 10.79
CA THR A 1 -2.02 24.11 9.51
C THR A 1 -2.57 22.70 9.53
N LEU A 2 -3.15 22.24 8.42
CA LEU A 2 -3.54 20.83 8.25
C LEU A 2 -2.33 20.10 7.69
N SER A 3 -2.01 18.92 8.24
CA SER A 3 -0.88 18.10 7.80
C SER A 3 -1.34 16.67 7.55
N GLN A 4 -0.78 16.01 6.54
CA GLN A 4 -0.89 14.55 6.44
C GLN A 4 -0.02 13.94 7.55
N MET A 5 -0.64 13.10 8.38
CA MET A 5 -0.02 12.51 9.57
C MET A 5 -0.24 11.00 9.58
N LEU A 6 0.77 10.27 10.07
CA LEU A 6 0.69 8.87 10.44
C LEU A 6 0.45 8.77 11.94
N PHE A 7 -0.49 7.90 12.36
CA PHE A 7 -0.74 7.62 13.77
C PHE A 7 -0.38 6.17 14.06
N LEU A 8 0.72 5.94 14.78
CA LEU A 8 1.18 4.60 15.15
C LEU A 8 0.73 4.25 16.56
N SER A 9 0.14 3.08 16.75
CA SER A 9 -0.24 2.62 18.08
C SER A 9 0.99 2.17 18.87
N ASN A 10 1.04 2.54 20.16
CA ASN A 10 2.06 2.10 21.11
C ASN A 10 1.48 1.20 22.23
N GLY A 11 0.27 0.66 22.02
CA GLY A 11 -0.45 -0.19 22.98
C GLY A 11 -1.26 0.55 24.03
N SER A 12 -0.92 1.81 24.38
CA SER A 12 -1.69 2.65 25.32
C SER A 12 -2.34 3.87 24.65
N GLY A 13 -1.99 4.14 23.40
CA GLY A 13 -2.52 5.22 22.59
C GLY A 13 -1.91 5.24 21.19
N TYR A 14 -1.84 6.43 20.59
CA TYR A 14 -1.26 6.66 19.28
C TYR A 14 -0.22 7.79 19.33
N ALA A 15 0.93 7.57 18.70
CA ALA A 15 1.91 8.61 18.43
C ALA A 15 1.66 9.17 17.02
N GLY A 16 1.44 10.48 16.94
CA GLY A 16 1.28 11.20 15.68
C GLY A 16 2.64 11.60 15.10
N ILE A 17 2.88 11.26 13.84
CA ILE A 17 4.07 11.58 13.07
C ILE A 17 3.64 12.40 11.86
N VAL A 18 4.26 13.56 11.66
CA VAL A 18 4.04 14.35 10.45
C VAL A 18 4.79 13.66 9.31
N LEU A 19 4.11 13.41 8.20
CA LEU A 19 4.73 12.83 7.01
C LEU A 19 5.64 13.84 6.31
N SER A 20 6.49 13.37 5.39
CA SER A 20 7.46 14.18 4.67
C SER A 20 6.84 15.40 3.96
N ASP A 21 7.67 16.40 3.64
CA ASP A 21 7.23 17.62 2.96
C ASP A 21 6.53 17.32 1.63
N GLU A 22 7.00 16.32 0.88
CA GLU A 22 6.39 15.85 -0.37
C GLU A 22 4.96 15.36 -0.19
N SER A 23 4.65 14.80 0.98
CA SER A 23 3.28 14.40 1.33
C SER A 23 2.38 15.62 1.51
N GLN A 24 2.95 16.77 1.89
CA GLN A 24 2.24 18.03 2.15
C GLN A 24 2.06 18.91 0.91
N PHE A 25 2.73 18.60 -0.21
CA PHE A 25 2.67 19.42 -1.43
C PHE A 25 1.27 19.57 -2.01
N SER A 26 0.39 18.59 -1.75
CA SER A 26 -0.99 18.63 -2.22
C SER A 26 -1.90 17.74 -1.37
N PRO A 27 -3.22 18.00 -1.30
CA PRO A 27 -4.16 17.09 -0.65
C PRO A 27 -4.04 15.67 -1.17
N ALA A 28 -4.14 14.69 -0.26
CA ALA A 28 -4.14 13.27 -0.58
C ALA A 28 -5.56 12.70 -0.38
N PHE A 29 -6.13 12.09 -1.42
CA PHE A 29 -7.50 11.56 -1.43
C PHE A 29 -7.58 10.08 -1.10
N SER A 30 -6.57 9.31 -1.52
CA SER A 30 -6.48 7.88 -1.27
C SER A 30 -5.11 7.55 -0.70
N THR A 31 -5.11 6.70 0.33
CA THR A 31 -3.92 6.12 0.94
C THR A 31 -3.98 4.61 0.76
N ILE A 32 -2.93 4.03 0.21
CA ILE A 32 -2.80 2.59 0.02
C ILE A 32 -1.64 2.10 0.87
N VAL A 33 -1.84 1.01 1.59
CA VAL A 33 -0.80 0.31 2.35
C VAL A 33 -0.47 -0.98 1.61
N ALA A 34 0.76 -1.10 1.12
CA ALA A 34 1.24 -2.33 0.48
C ALA A 34 2.77 -2.34 0.40
N ASP A 35 3.39 -3.49 0.61
CA ASP A 35 4.78 -3.79 0.25
C ASP A 35 5.00 -3.65 -1.28
N MET A 36 5.48 -2.49 -1.74
CA MET A 36 5.61 -2.16 -3.16
C MET A 36 6.98 -2.50 -3.73
N ASP A 37 8.01 -2.73 -2.92
CA ASP A 37 9.31 -3.26 -3.38
C ASP A 37 9.55 -4.73 -3.03
N GLY A 38 8.66 -5.34 -2.26
CA GLY A 38 8.71 -6.76 -1.92
C GLY A 38 9.73 -7.09 -0.83
N ASP A 39 10.08 -6.12 0.02
CA ASP A 39 11.07 -6.32 1.08
C ASP A 39 10.47 -6.86 2.39
N GLY A 40 9.14 -6.98 2.47
CA GLY A 40 8.40 -7.45 3.64
C GLY A 40 8.01 -6.34 4.63
N HIS A 41 8.25 -5.07 4.30
CA HIS A 41 7.80 -3.90 5.02
C HIS A 41 6.58 -3.28 4.32
N GLU A 42 5.70 -2.64 5.08
CA GLU A 42 4.54 -1.98 4.47
C GLU A 42 4.91 -0.56 4.04
N ASP A 43 4.67 -0.26 2.78
CA ASP A 43 4.82 1.08 2.22
C ASP A 43 3.48 1.80 2.14
N LEU A 44 3.52 3.11 1.88
CA LEU A 44 2.33 3.90 1.54
C LEU A 44 2.37 4.43 0.11
N PHE A 45 1.22 4.44 -0.56
CA PHE A 45 1.00 5.27 -1.75
C PHE A 45 -0.09 6.31 -1.48
N LEU A 46 0.20 7.58 -1.82
CA LEU A 46 -0.74 8.70 -1.72
C LEU A 46 -1.20 9.15 -3.11
N SER A 47 -2.51 9.14 -3.34
CA SER A 47 -3.15 9.78 -4.49
C SER A 47 -3.36 11.27 -4.22
N GLN A 48 -2.60 12.12 -4.89
CA GLN A 48 -2.55 13.56 -4.63
C GLN A 48 -3.28 14.40 -5.68
N ASN A 49 -3.48 15.69 -5.36
CA ASN A 49 -4.05 16.76 -6.20
C ASN A 49 -5.54 17.05 -6.00
N PHE A 50 -5.87 18.34 -6.09
CA PHE A 50 -7.22 18.87 -6.07
C PHE A 50 -7.33 20.10 -6.96
N PHE A 51 -8.23 20.04 -7.95
CA PHE A 51 -8.38 21.03 -9.01
C PHE A 51 -9.66 21.83 -8.87
N ALA A 52 -10.63 21.37 -8.08
CA ALA A 52 -11.93 22.01 -7.90
C ALA A 52 -11.86 23.21 -6.92
N TYR A 53 -11.02 24.18 -7.28
CA TYR A 53 -10.92 25.49 -6.65
C TYR A 53 -11.74 26.54 -7.43
N GLN A 54 -11.98 27.70 -6.80
CA GLN A 54 -12.51 28.87 -7.49
C GLN A 54 -11.55 29.32 -8.60
N ILE A 55 -12.05 30.02 -9.63
CA ILE A 55 -11.27 30.38 -10.83
C ILE A 55 -10.04 31.22 -10.45
N GLU A 56 -10.16 32.05 -9.43
CA GLU A 56 -9.11 32.95 -8.95
C GLU A 56 -8.09 32.26 -8.02
N THR A 57 -8.33 31.00 -7.64
CA THR A 57 -7.47 30.25 -6.73
C THR A 57 -6.69 29.19 -7.50
N SER A 58 -5.37 29.25 -7.40
CA SER A 58 -4.49 28.23 -7.97
C SER A 58 -4.85 26.85 -7.44
N ARG A 59 -4.82 25.87 -8.34
CA ARG A 59 -5.08 24.47 -8.01
C ARG A 59 -3.96 23.91 -7.13
N SER A 60 -4.28 22.87 -6.36
CA SER A 60 -3.26 22.02 -5.74
C SER A 60 -2.88 20.93 -6.74
N ASP A 61 -1.82 21.16 -7.50
CA ASP A 61 -1.37 20.30 -8.59
C ASP A 61 0.13 19.97 -8.51
N ALA A 62 0.72 20.11 -7.32
CA ALA A 62 2.13 19.81 -7.08
C ALA A 62 2.41 18.31 -6.88
N GLY A 63 1.38 17.52 -6.56
CA GLY A 63 1.49 16.08 -6.36
C GLY A 63 1.70 15.31 -7.66
N ARG A 64 2.47 14.22 -7.57
CA ARG A 64 2.80 13.34 -8.72
C ARG A 64 2.41 11.89 -8.48
N GLY A 65 1.72 11.62 -7.37
CA GLY A 65 1.54 10.27 -6.84
C GLY A 65 2.80 9.97 -6.05
N LEU A 66 2.65 9.69 -4.76
CA LEU A 66 3.79 9.60 -3.85
C LEU A 66 3.82 8.22 -3.24
N TRP A 67 4.87 7.46 -3.58
CA TRP A 67 5.27 6.29 -2.82
C TRP A 67 6.14 6.74 -1.65
N LEU A 68 5.78 6.29 -0.45
CA LEU A 68 6.60 6.38 0.76
C LEU A 68 7.06 4.97 1.12
N ARG A 69 8.35 4.68 0.96
CA ARG A 69 8.98 3.40 1.30
C ARG A 69 9.09 3.23 2.81
N GLY A 70 8.60 2.12 3.34
CA GLY A 70 8.59 1.79 4.75
C GLY A 70 9.89 1.13 5.19
N ASP A 71 10.38 1.49 6.38
CA ASP A 71 11.55 0.83 6.99
C ASP A 71 11.18 -0.33 7.94
N GLY A 72 9.88 -0.66 8.02
CA GLY A 72 9.34 -1.69 8.92
C GLY A 72 9.22 -1.27 10.39
N SER A 73 9.76 -0.12 10.78
CA SER A 73 9.69 0.45 12.13
C SER A 73 8.69 1.61 12.25
N GLY A 74 8.05 1.97 11.14
CA GLY A 74 7.11 3.08 11.03
C GLY A 74 7.72 4.35 10.42
N GLY A 75 9.00 4.31 10.04
CA GLY A 75 9.62 5.30 9.18
C GLY A 75 9.14 5.13 7.73
N LEU A 76 8.94 6.27 7.06
CA LEU A 76 8.42 6.35 5.70
C LEU A 76 9.22 7.38 4.90
N GLU A 77 9.96 6.92 3.90
CA GLU A 77 10.82 7.75 3.06
C GLU A 77 10.16 8.02 1.68
N PRO A 78 10.02 9.28 1.25
CA PRO A 78 9.46 9.59 -0.06
C PRO A 78 10.36 9.09 -1.20
N VAL A 79 9.81 8.28 -2.10
CA VAL A 79 10.52 7.80 -3.29
C VAL A 79 10.22 8.71 -4.48
N PRO A 80 11.22 9.41 -5.06
CA PRO A 80 11.01 10.28 -6.21
C PRO A 80 10.45 9.54 -7.43
N GLY A 81 9.62 10.20 -8.22
CA GLY A 81 9.00 9.61 -9.43
C GLY A 81 10.01 9.14 -10.50
N GLN A 82 11.25 9.62 -10.46
CA GLN A 82 12.34 9.17 -11.32
C GLN A 82 12.87 7.79 -10.91
N GLU A 83 12.77 7.44 -9.63
CA GLU A 83 13.15 6.14 -9.08
C GLU A 83 11.96 5.18 -9.12
N SER A 84 10.79 5.60 -8.62
CA SER A 84 9.60 4.75 -8.56
C SER A 84 8.97 4.47 -9.92
N GLY A 85 9.20 5.35 -10.90
CA GLY A 85 8.49 5.34 -12.18
C GLY A 85 7.04 5.81 -12.10
N VAL A 86 6.50 6.07 -10.91
CA VAL A 86 5.12 6.53 -10.72
C VAL A 86 5.04 8.04 -10.97
N LYS A 87 4.23 8.43 -11.97
CA LYS A 87 4.08 9.82 -12.42
C LYS A 87 2.64 10.09 -12.86
N VAL A 88 1.82 10.58 -11.95
CA VAL A 88 0.43 10.95 -12.17
C VAL A 88 0.27 12.47 -11.99
N TYR A 89 0.20 13.20 -13.09
CA TYR A 89 0.16 14.68 -13.05
C TYR A 89 -1.25 15.26 -12.83
N GLY A 90 -2.30 14.50 -13.14
CA GLY A 90 -3.69 15.00 -13.04
C GLY A 90 -4.27 14.88 -11.64
N GLU A 91 -5.59 14.99 -11.56
CA GLU A 91 -6.33 15.04 -10.30
C GLU A 91 -6.59 13.63 -9.77
N GLN A 92 -5.69 13.10 -8.94
CA GLN A 92 -5.75 11.70 -8.53
C GLN A 92 -6.90 11.48 -7.54
N ARG A 93 -7.52 10.30 -7.61
CA ARG A 93 -8.66 9.93 -6.75
C ARG A 93 -8.43 8.56 -6.13
N GLY A 94 -9.10 7.55 -6.65
CA GLY A 94 -8.99 6.19 -6.18
C GLY A 94 -7.70 5.55 -6.63
N ALA A 95 -7.08 4.79 -5.73
CA ALA A 95 -6.00 3.90 -6.05
C ALA A 95 -6.30 2.50 -5.52
N ALA A 96 -5.77 1.50 -6.20
CA ALA A 96 -5.84 0.12 -5.77
C ALA A 96 -4.56 -0.60 -6.19
N VAL A 97 -4.12 -1.54 -5.36
CA VAL A 97 -3.03 -2.44 -5.72
C VAL A 97 -3.53 -3.85 -5.94
N ALA A 98 -2.92 -4.58 -6.87
CA ALA A 98 -3.19 -5.99 -7.13
C ALA A 98 -2.01 -6.61 -7.89
N ASP A 99 -1.96 -7.93 -7.95
CA ASP A 99 -1.10 -8.67 -8.89
C ASP A 99 -1.88 -8.83 -10.19
N PHE A 100 -1.78 -7.82 -11.04
CA PHE A 100 -2.63 -7.64 -12.21
C PHE A 100 -2.23 -8.59 -13.34
N ASP A 101 -0.92 -8.77 -13.56
CA ASP A 101 -0.42 -9.64 -14.64
C ASP A 101 0.01 -11.04 -14.17
N GLY A 102 -0.09 -11.33 -12.88
CA GLY A 102 0.13 -12.66 -12.34
C GLY A 102 1.60 -13.01 -12.15
N ASP A 103 2.49 -12.03 -12.06
CA ASP A 103 3.91 -12.20 -11.76
C ASP A 103 4.23 -12.25 -10.24
N GLY A 104 3.23 -11.99 -9.40
CA GLY A 104 3.35 -12.03 -7.94
C GLY A 104 3.93 -10.75 -7.32
N ARG A 105 4.12 -9.69 -8.11
CA ARG A 105 4.47 -8.36 -7.63
C ARG A 105 3.20 -7.51 -7.44
N VAL A 106 3.33 -6.47 -6.64
CA VAL A 106 2.24 -5.53 -6.38
C VAL A 106 2.23 -4.48 -7.49
N ASP A 107 1.23 -4.53 -8.36
CA ASP A 107 0.92 -3.50 -9.36
C ASP A 107 -0.02 -2.44 -8.78
N LEU A 108 0.01 -1.24 -9.36
CA LEU A 108 -0.76 -0.08 -8.88
C LEU A 108 -1.66 0.46 -9.99
N ALA A 109 -2.95 0.60 -9.71
CA ALA A 109 -3.89 1.35 -10.54
C ALA A 109 -4.28 2.65 -9.83
N VAL A 110 -4.27 3.77 -10.57
CA VAL A 110 -4.66 5.10 -10.06
C VAL A 110 -5.65 5.74 -11.02
N SER A 111 -6.84 6.03 -10.52
CA SER A 111 -7.86 6.79 -11.25
C SER A 111 -7.65 8.29 -11.10
N GLN A 112 -8.10 9.05 -12.08
CA GLN A 112 -8.05 10.50 -12.10
C GLN A 112 -9.44 11.06 -12.36
N ASN A 113 -9.78 12.18 -11.73
CA ASN A 113 -10.95 12.95 -12.11
C ASN A 113 -10.66 13.72 -13.40
N GLY A 114 -11.48 13.53 -14.44
CA GLY A 114 -11.33 14.21 -15.72
C GLY A 114 -10.12 13.79 -16.58
N ALA A 115 -9.48 12.66 -16.26
CA ALA A 115 -8.36 12.12 -17.04
C ALA A 115 -8.34 10.57 -17.00
N GLU A 116 -7.47 9.97 -17.81
CA GLU A 116 -7.37 8.51 -17.92
C GLU A 116 -6.87 7.85 -16.64
N THR A 117 -7.42 6.68 -16.31
CA THR A 117 -6.85 5.79 -15.29
C THR A 117 -5.47 5.31 -15.73
N LYS A 118 -4.50 5.30 -14.81
CA LYS A 118 -3.15 4.79 -15.06
C LYS A 118 -2.95 3.46 -14.35
N LEU A 119 -2.35 2.51 -15.06
CA LEU A 119 -1.88 1.24 -14.51
C LEU A 119 -0.35 1.23 -14.56
N TYR A 120 0.26 0.96 -13.42
CA TYR A 120 1.69 0.79 -13.24
C TYR A 120 1.96 -0.68 -12.93
N ARG A 121 2.61 -1.35 -13.87
CA ARG A 121 3.10 -2.71 -13.64
C ARG A 121 4.45 -2.65 -12.95
N ASN A 122 4.59 -3.39 -11.87
CA ASN A 122 5.79 -3.39 -11.07
C ASN A 122 6.80 -4.37 -11.64
N MET A 123 7.94 -3.85 -12.08
CA MET A 123 8.96 -4.63 -12.76
C MET A 123 10.20 -4.92 -11.89
N LEU A 124 10.30 -4.27 -10.72
CA LEU A 124 11.52 -4.25 -9.92
C LEU A 124 11.38 -4.93 -8.56
N ALA A 125 10.16 -5.04 -8.02
CA ALA A 125 9.93 -5.63 -6.72
C ALA A 125 10.29 -7.12 -6.67
N HIS A 126 10.59 -7.60 -5.46
CA HIS A 126 10.61 -9.02 -5.20
C HIS A 126 9.18 -9.57 -5.19
N PRO A 127 8.90 -10.70 -5.88
CA PRO A 127 7.57 -11.31 -5.82
C PRO A 127 7.22 -11.74 -4.38
N GLY A 128 5.99 -11.45 -3.97
CA GLY A 128 5.46 -11.84 -2.67
C GLY A 128 4.90 -13.27 -2.66
N ILE A 129 4.26 -13.63 -1.55
CA ILE A 129 3.61 -14.93 -1.38
C ILE A 129 2.19 -14.83 -1.93
N ARG A 130 1.85 -15.70 -2.89
CA ARG A 130 0.49 -15.78 -3.45
C ARG A 130 -0.41 -16.71 -2.63
N LEU A 131 -1.52 -16.17 -2.13
CA LEU A 131 -2.61 -16.93 -1.53
C LEU A 131 -3.41 -17.63 -2.63
N LYS A 132 -3.45 -18.98 -2.56
CA LYS A 132 -4.15 -19.81 -3.55
C LYS A 132 -5.66 -19.72 -3.41
N GLU A 133 -6.13 -19.66 -2.17
CA GLU A 133 -7.54 -19.63 -1.85
C GLU A 133 -7.99 -18.23 -1.47
N ARG A 134 -9.28 -17.98 -1.66
CA ARG A 134 -9.89 -16.73 -1.24
C ARG A 134 -9.96 -16.70 0.28
N VAL A 135 -9.18 -15.80 0.88
CA VAL A 135 -9.29 -15.51 2.30
C VAL A 135 -10.53 -14.63 2.56
N PRO A 136 -11.41 -14.98 3.52
CA PRO A 136 -12.57 -14.16 3.85
C PRO A 136 -12.21 -12.77 4.35
N VAL A 137 -13.06 -11.79 4.06
CA VAL A 137 -12.98 -10.44 4.62
C VAL A 137 -13.05 -10.49 6.15
N GLY A 138 -12.26 -9.66 6.82
CA GLY A 138 -12.08 -9.65 8.28
C GLY A 138 -11.04 -10.65 8.79
N SER A 139 -10.48 -11.49 7.91
CA SER A 139 -9.35 -12.34 8.29
C SER A 139 -8.09 -11.50 8.45
N ARG A 140 -7.22 -11.87 9.39
CA ARG A 140 -5.88 -11.30 9.55
C ARG A 140 -4.84 -12.27 9.02
N VAL A 141 -3.88 -11.78 8.26
CA VAL A 141 -2.84 -12.56 7.60
C VAL A 141 -1.48 -12.01 8.01
N ARG A 142 -0.53 -12.87 8.37
CA ARG A 142 0.88 -12.46 8.50
C ARG A 142 1.84 -13.59 8.16
N VAL A 143 3.03 -13.21 7.72
CA VAL A 143 4.11 -14.16 7.46
C VAL A 143 4.83 -14.51 8.77
N LYS A 144 5.11 -15.79 8.98
CA LYS A 144 6.03 -16.31 9.98
C LYS A 144 7.36 -16.66 9.32
N TYR A 145 8.46 -16.19 9.89
CA TYR A 145 9.79 -16.41 9.38
C TYR A 145 10.50 -17.54 10.14
N SER A 146 11.48 -18.17 9.48
CA SER A 146 12.25 -19.30 10.03
C SER A 146 13.08 -18.97 11.28
N ASP A 147 13.31 -17.67 11.55
CA ASP A 147 13.96 -17.19 12.78
C ASP A 147 12.96 -16.98 13.94
N GLY A 148 11.69 -17.36 13.74
CA GLY A 148 10.61 -17.20 14.71
C GLY A 148 9.99 -15.80 14.75
N SER A 149 10.50 -14.85 13.99
CA SER A 149 9.92 -13.52 13.85
C SER A 149 8.70 -13.53 12.93
N TYR A 150 7.99 -12.40 12.90
CA TYR A 150 6.76 -12.25 12.14
C TYR A 150 6.74 -10.95 11.34
N GLY A 151 6.09 -11.02 10.18
CA GLY A 151 5.80 -9.85 9.35
C GLY A 151 4.64 -9.02 9.89
N PRO A 152 4.34 -7.89 9.22
CA PRO A 152 3.20 -7.05 9.55
C PRO A 152 1.89 -7.85 9.45
N VAL A 153 0.93 -7.49 10.29
CA VAL A 153 -0.43 -8.05 10.22
C VAL A 153 -1.21 -7.26 9.18
N ARG A 154 -1.75 -7.97 8.18
CA ARG A 154 -2.67 -7.40 7.19
C ARG A 154 -4.08 -7.93 7.40
N GLU A 155 -5.05 -7.04 7.44
CA GLU A 155 -6.45 -7.43 7.42
C GLU A 155 -6.95 -7.55 5.97
N ILE A 156 -7.69 -8.60 5.66
CA ILE A 156 -8.39 -8.73 4.39
C ILE A 156 -9.64 -7.87 4.43
N GLN A 157 -9.63 -6.77 3.69
CA GLN A 157 -10.68 -5.75 3.73
C GLN A 157 -11.62 -5.81 2.52
N ALA A 158 -12.84 -5.31 2.72
CA ALA A 158 -13.77 -4.99 1.63
C ALA A 158 -13.79 -3.48 1.43
N GLY A 159 -13.00 -3.03 0.46
CA GLY A 159 -12.77 -1.61 0.18
C GLY A 159 -11.43 -1.12 0.73
N SER A 160 -10.81 -0.21 -0.01
CA SER A 160 -9.55 0.44 0.34
C SER A 160 -9.42 1.76 -0.40
N GLY A 161 -8.80 2.76 0.22
CA GLY A 161 -8.62 4.06 -0.42
C GLY A 161 -9.94 4.74 -0.83
N TYR A 162 -9.86 5.69 -1.76
CA TYR A 162 -11.02 6.44 -2.23
C TYR A 162 -11.81 5.66 -3.30
N TRP A 163 -13.02 5.17 -2.95
CA TRP A 163 -13.91 4.44 -3.86
C TRP A 163 -13.22 3.30 -4.63
N SER A 164 -12.30 2.60 -3.96
CA SER A 164 -11.44 1.59 -4.58
C SER A 164 -11.38 0.33 -3.73
N GLN A 165 -10.75 -0.71 -4.26
CA GLN A 165 -10.52 -1.97 -3.55
C GLN A 165 -9.23 -2.65 -4.02
N ASN A 166 -8.33 -2.92 -3.07
CA ASN A 166 -7.12 -3.68 -3.28
C ASN A 166 -7.43 -5.16 -3.57
N GLY A 167 -6.59 -5.77 -4.39
CA GLY A 167 -6.43 -7.21 -4.43
C GLY A 167 -5.85 -7.73 -3.11
N THR A 168 -6.19 -8.98 -2.79
CA THR A 168 -5.87 -9.59 -1.49
C THR A 168 -4.96 -10.80 -1.60
N LYS A 169 -4.49 -11.13 -2.81
CA LYS A 169 -3.81 -12.39 -3.10
C LYS A 169 -2.31 -12.37 -2.81
N ILE A 170 -1.66 -11.21 -2.86
CA ILE A 170 -0.21 -11.12 -2.62
C ILE A 170 0.06 -10.58 -1.22
N ILE A 171 0.91 -11.31 -0.51
CA ILE A 171 1.41 -10.95 0.81
C ILE A 171 2.91 -10.64 0.67
N GLY A 172 3.28 -9.42 1.03
CA GLY A 172 4.67 -8.97 1.08
C GLY A 172 5.50 -9.81 2.05
N SER A 173 6.76 -10.06 1.72
CA SER A 173 7.59 -10.95 2.53
C SER A 173 9.09 -10.79 2.25
N ARG A 174 9.88 -10.74 3.33
CA ARG A 174 11.33 -10.88 3.25
C ARG A 174 11.76 -12.34 3.05
N LYS A 175 13.05 -12.54 2.78
CA LYS A 175 13.67 -13.88 2.77
C LYS A 175 13.45 -14.63 4.09
N GLY A 176 13.26 -15.94 4.00
CA GLY A 176 13.10 -16.82 5.16
C GLY A 176 11.65 -17.03 5.59
N ALA A 177 10.66 -16.70 4.74
CA ALA A 177 9.26 -17.04 5.00
C ALA A 177 9.08 -18.56 5.14
N GLU A 178 8.48 -18.98 6.24
CA GLU A 178 8.23 -20.39 6.57
C GLU A 178 6.75 -20.75 6.42
N THR A 179 5.87 -19.94 7.01
CA THR A 179 4.40 -20.09 6.88
C THR A 179 3.71 -18.73 6.74
N VAL A 180 2.48 -18.74 6.22
CA VAL A 180 1.55 -17.62 6.31
C VAL A 180 0.42 -18.04 7.25
N GLU A 181 0.32 -17.38 8.40
CA GLU A 181 -0.75 -17.59 9.38
C GLU A 181 -1.98 -16.79 8.95
N ILE A 182 -3.14 -17.46 8.86
CA ILE A 182 -4.43 -16.82 8.59
C ILE A 182 -5.33 -17.01 9.80
N TYR A 183 -5.66 -15.90 10.45
CA TYR A 183 -6.63 -15.82 11.53
C TYR A 183 -7.99 -15.44 10.95
N GLN A 184 -8.90 -16.39 10.91
CA GLN A 184 -10.25 -16.18 10.38
C GLN A 184 -11.15 -15.47 11.41
N PRO A 185 -12.23 -14.78 10.96
CA PRO A 185 -13.17 -14.11 11.86
C PRO A 185 -13.84 -15.04 12.88
N ASN A 186 -13.96 -16.34 12.55
CA ASN A 186 -14.53 -17.35 13.45
C ASN A 186 -13.54 -17.85 14.52
N GLY A 187 -12.32 -17.29 14.58
CA GLY A 187 -11.26 -17.70 15.52
C GLY A 187 -10.40 -18.87 15.06
N THR A 188 -10.69 -19.47 13.90
CA THR A 188 -9.86 -20.54 13.32
C THR A 188 -8.55 -19.98 12.82
N ILE A 189 -7.44 -20.67 13.09
CA ILE A 189 -6.12 -20.34 12.60
C ILE A 189 -5.69 -21.43 11.64
N THR A 190 -5.23 -21.04 10.45
CA THR A 190 -4.69 -21.95 9.43
C THR A 190 -3.33 -21.48 8.96
N ASP A 191 -2.39 -22.41 8.86
CA ASP A 191 -1.06 -22.14 8.32
C ASP A 191 -0.99 -22.58 6.86
N LEU A 192 -0.51 -21.68 6.01
CA LEU A 192 -0.20 -21.99 4.61
C LEU A 192 1.31 -22.04 4.43
N ILE A 193 1.79 -23.11 3.82
CA ILE A 193 3.19 -23.21 3.38
C ILE A 193 3.33 -22.36 2.10
N PRO A 194 4.22 -21.35 2.06
CA PRO A 194 4.42 -20.52 0.89
C PRO A 194 4.95 -21.37 -0.26
N GLU A 195 4.27 -21.36 -1.39
CA GLU A 195 4.90 -21.70 -2.65
C GLU A 195 5.47 -20.41 -3.24
N LYS A 196 6.77 -20.43 -3.59
CA LYS A 196 7.38 -19.31 -4.31
C LYS A 196 6.65 -19.15 -5.65
N SER A 197 6.22 -17.93 -5.98
CA SER A 197 5.72 -17.62 -7.32
C SER A 197 6.80 -17.98 -8.34
N ARG A 198 6.37 -18.62 -9.44
CA ARG A 198 7.23 -19.05 -10.54
C ARG A 198 7.58 -17.87 -11.44
#